data_AF-A0A7J9T0T2-F1
#
_entry.id   AF-A0A7J9T0T2-F1
#
_cell.length_a   1.000
_cell.length_b   1.000
_cell.length_c   1.000
_cell.angle_alpha   90.00
_cell.angle_beta   90.00
_cell.angle_gamma   90.00
#
_symmetry.space_group_name_H-M   'P 1'
#
loop_
_entity.id
_entity.type
_entity.pdbx_description
1 polymer ?
#
loop_
_entity_poly.entity_id
_entity_poly.type
_entity_poly.pdbx_seq_one_letter_code
_entity_poly.pdbx_strand_id
1 'polypeptide(L)'
;MKIFTTVNILLSIVIMGLVMPVVASEEATTWDLELVGAINNTISNSTFESCVGCHGVSYTDSENNEWEGIPLWYLMGDVDDTVTHGTGAFNDTLAADGDGYDVKIIAGDGYSKTLDSTYLAENNSYIVACYLNGTPLPELTDDEKPFAPLKLVGPYLSGGQKVGNIARIELDVAVAPPQPDLTLIGSETKFYSLNEVKAMPAYTASGGFEKSTGAIVGPYTYTGVNLTYLTDLVGGITPSNSIKITASDGYSMTYTHDQVMGGITICSTNEEETDEPLTMVLAYEENGSQIPDEYGGPLRIAFIRPDTPITDGHFWIKYVNKIEILSSVEEWDMTLTGAIVDIMDRSTFESCVGCHSVYWTDDSDRNWRGIPLWLLVGVVDDDVNEEATHYFNNALADQGYNVTVIASDGYNKTFNSTFVKRNDNIILVNELNGTALPDTDWPLKFTGSGLAKNENVKQVVEIQLNDLPSLPSSSSSLTATANVNIQMVGISLNRTEIDYGNVRAGQSSKNECVRITNVGSSYVEVTLEVDGESETAQDFYEQSLFIDNGLYNPANIIANIASSNSEDVVTQLRVPSGWTEAGTQGATFVFWAEA
;
A
#
# COMPACT_ATOMS: atom_id res chain seq x y z
N MET A 1 47.78 75.65 12.25
CA MET A 1 46.66 75.89 13.19
C MET A 1 45.42 76.21 12.37
N LYS A 2 44.56 75.23 12.13
CA LYS A 2 43.13 75.41 11.81
C LYS A 2 42.46 74.05 11.97
N ILE A 3 41.41 74.07 12.77
CA ILE A 3 40.64 72.95 13.29
C ILE A 3 39.19 73.18 12.81
N PHE A 4 38.51 72.06 12.50
CA PHE A 4 37.09 71.84 12.10
C PHE A 4 36.67 72.43 10.73
N THR A 5 35.99 71.68 9.85
CA THR A 5 34.70 71.02 10.09
C THR A 5 34.44 69.87 9.09
N THR A 6 33.68 68.89 9.58
CA THR A 6 33.18 67.61 9.04
C THR A 6 32.51 67.67 7.67
N VAL A 7 32.78 66.67 6.81
CA VAL A 7 31.83 66.09 5.84
C VAL A 7 32.04 64.57 5.82
N ASN A 8 31.06 63.81 6.31
CA ASN A 8 30.98 62.36 6.11
C ASN A 8 30.48 62.10 4.68
N ILE A 9 31.31 61.44 3.87
CA ILE A 9 30.87 60.83 2.61
C ILE A 9 30.67 59.35 2.93
N LEU A 10 29.40 58.92 3.07
CA LEU A 10 29.06 57.51 3.00
C LEU A 10 29.14 57.07 1.53
N LEU A 11 30.08 56.17 1.26
CA LEU A 11 30.17 55.45 0.00
C LEU A 11 29.15 54.29 0.08
N SER A 12 27.98 54.46 -0.54
CA SER A 12 27.01 53.36 -0.70
C SER A 12 27.61 52.31 -1.63
N ILE A 13 28.00 51.16 -1.07
CA ILE A 13 28.30 49.95 -1.84
C ILE A 13 26.98 49.39 -2.36
N VAL A 14 26.90 49.26 -3.68
CA VAL A 14 25.83 48.57 -4.39
C VAL A 14 25.94 47.07 -4.07
N ILE A 15 25.02 46.56 -3.25
CA ILE A 15 24.77 45.13 -3.17
C ILE A 15 23.73 44.83 -4.26
N MET A 16 24.21 44.24 -5.35
CA MET A 16 23.37 43.72 -6.43
C MET A 16 22.75 42.42 -5.90
N GLY A 17 21.61 42.54 -5.20
CA GLY A 17 20.79 41.40 -4.82
C GLY A 17 20.17 40.80 -6.07
N LEU A 18 20.58 39.59 -6.44
CA LEU A 18 19.72 38.74 -7.27
C LEU A 18 18.47 38.43 -6.44
N VAL A 19 17.38 39.12 -6.74
CA VAL A 19 16.05 38.66 -6.38
C VAL A 19 15.73 37.55 -7.36
N MET A 20 15.90 36.29 -6.94
CA MET A 20 15.23 35.19 -7.64
C MET A 20 13.73 35.45 -7.51
N PRO A 21 12.94 35.42 -8.60
CA PRO A 21 11.50 35.46 -8.47
C PRO A 21 11.10 34.24 -7.63
N VAL A 22 10.39 34.49 -6.52
CA VAL A 22 9.53 33.48 -5.93
C VAL A 22 8.56 33.11 -7.04
N VAL A 23 8.75 31.94 -7.63
CA VAL A 23 7.70 31.30 -8.41
C VAL A 23 6.62 30.99 -7.38
N ALA A 24 5.51 31.72 -7.45
CA ALA A 24 4.31 31.30 -6.77
C ALA A 24 4.01 29.89 -7.27
N SER A 25 3.99 28.90 -6.39
CA SER A 25 3.34 27.64 -6.69
C SER A 25 1.90 28.00 -7.08
N GLU A 26 1.47 27.66 -8.29
CA GLU A 26 0.04 27.63 -8.59
C GLU A 26 -0.63 26.83 -7.48
N GLU A 27 -1.49 27.47 -6.70
CA GLU A 27 -2.39 26.72 -5.83
C GLU A 27 -3.24 25.87 -6.78
N ALA A 28 -3.04 24.55 -6.73
CA ALA A 28 -3.88 23.62 -7.47
C ALA A 28 -5.34 23.93 -7.10
N THR A 29 -6.19 24.12 -8.11
CA THR A 29 -7.61 24.38 -7.90
C THR A 29 -8.24 23.13 -7.26
N THR A 30 -8.51 23.21 -5.96
CA THR A 30 -9.23 22.16 -5.23
C THR A 30 -10.72 22.34 -5.49
N TRP A 31 -11.37 21.31 -6.01
CA TRP A 31 -12.80 21.25 -6.27
C TRP A 31 -13.37 19.96 -5.71
N ASP A 32 -14.66 19.99 -5.42
CA ASP A 32 -15.44 18.84 -4.97
C ASP A 32 -16.61 18.62 -5.94
N LEU A 33 -16.90 17.35 -6.25
CA LEU A 33 -18.08 16.91 -6.98
C LEU A 33 -19.11 16.36 -6.00
N GLU A 34 -20.29 16.97 -5.96
CA GLU A 34 -21.42 16.46 -5.17
C GLU A 34 -22.17 15.38 -5.94
N LEU A 35 -22.32 14.21 -5.34
CA LEU A 35 -23.18 13.13 -5.83
C LEU A 35 -24.38 13.00 -4.90
N VAL A 36 -25.59 12.99 -5.46
CA VAL A 36 -26.84 12.96 -4.70
C VAL A 36 -27.75 11.89 -5.28
N GLY A 37 -28.23 10.97 -4.47
CA GLY A 37 -29.16 9.91 -4.88
C GLY A 37 -29.83 9.26 -3.67
N ALA A 38 -29.81 7.93 -3.63
CA ALA A 38 -30.30 7.15 -2.50
C ALA A 38 -29.46 7.44 -1.25
N ILE A 39 -28.16 7.63 -1.43
CA ILE A 39 -27.25 8.25 -0.47
C ILE A 39 -26.58 9.47 -1.12
N ASN A 40 -25.80 10.23 -0.35
CA ASN A 40 -25.05 11.36 -0.87
C ASN A 40 -23.55 11.12 -0.64
N ASN A 41 -22.73 11.51 -1.61
CA ASN A 41 -21.29 11.50 -1.49
C ASN A 41 -20.69 12.82 -2.01
N THR A 42 -19.45 13.11 -1.59
CA THR A 42 -18.68 14.25 -2.10
C THR A 42 -17.29 13.76 -2.47
N ILE A 43 -16.97 13.83 -3.75
CA ILE A 43 -15.70 13.36 -4.30
C ILE A 43 -14.78 14.55 -4.47
N SER A 44 -13.65 14.55 -3.76
CA SER A 44 -12.60 15.57 -3.95
C SER A 44 -11.86 15.34 -5.26
N ASN A 45 -11.24 16.41 -5.81
CA ASN A 45 -10.36 16.34 -6.99
C ASN A 45 -9.41 15.13 -6.94
N SER A 46 -8.63 14.98 -5.86
CA SER A 46 -7.65 13.89 -5.73
C SER A 46 -8.28 12.49 -5.73
N THR A 47 -9.49 12.37 -5.17
CA THR A 47 -10.23 11.10 -5.17
C THR A 47 -10.72 10.79 -6.58
N PHE A 48 -11.25 11.79 -7.29
CA PHE A 48 -11.68 11.63 -8.68
C PHE A 48 -10.50 11.22 -9.58
N GLU A 49 -9.34 11.87 -9.47
CA GLU A 49 -8.13 11.50 -10.23
C GLU A 49 -7.66 10.07 -9.91
N SER A 50 -7.76 9.64 -8.65
CA SER A 50 -7.48 8.25 -8.27
C SER A 50 -8.46 7.27 -8.92
N CYS A 51 -9.75 7.61 -8.96
CA CYS A 51 -10.76 6.80 -9.63
C CYS A 51 -10.55 6.71 -11.15
N VAL A 52 -10.01 7.75 -11.81
CA VAL A 52 -9.60 7.69 -13.22
C VAL A 52 -8.52 6.62 -13.44
N GLY A 53 -7.62 6.41 -12.47
CA GLY A 53 -6.60 5.36 -12.55
C GLY A 53 -7.18 3.94 -12.60
N CYS A 54 -8.35 3.71 -12.00
CA CYS A 54 -9.00 2.39 -11.93
C CYS A 54 -10.13 2.20 -12.95
N HIS A 55 -10.85 3.28 -13.29
CA HIS A 55 -12.08 3.26 -14.08
C HIS A 55 -12.04 4.18 -15.31
N GLY A 56 -10.89 4.79 -15.60
CA GLY A 56 -10.72 5.77 -16.65
C GLY A 56 -11.03 5.25 -18.04
N VAL A 57 -11.66 6.09 -18.85
CA VAL A 57 -11.88 5.87 -20.28
C VAL A 57 -11.52 7.12 -21.07
N SER A 58 -11.24 6.94 -22.36
CA SER A 58 -11.01 8.05 -23.28
C SER A 58 -12.02 8.07 -24.44
N TYR A 59 -12.28 9.26 -24.96
CA TYR A 59 -13.12 9.49 -26.14
C TYR A 59 -12.50 10.57 -27.02
N THR A 60 -12.24 10.25 -28.29
CA THR A 60 -11.80 11.23 -29.29
C THR A 60 -13.00 11.75 -30.08
N ASP A 61 -13.18 13.08 -30.10
CA ASP A 61 -14.28 13.70 -30.84
C ASP A 61 -13.95 13.93 -32.33
N SER A 62 -14.92 14.46 -33.08
CA SER A 62 -14.78 14.75 -34.51
C SER A 62 -13.77 15.84 -34.84
N GLU A 63 -13.34 16.62 -33.85
CA GLU A 63 -12.32 17.67 -33.98
C GLU A 63 -10.93 17.15 -33.59
N ASN A 64 -10.82 15.83 -33.31
CA ASN A 64 -9.60 15.15 -32.89
C ASN A 64 -9.10 15.63 -31.52
N ASN A 65 -10.01 16.07 -30.66
CA ASN A 65 -9.72 16.27 -29.25
C ASN A 65 -9.95 14.98 -28.48
N GLU A 66 -8.99 14.60 -27.66
CA GLU A 66 -9.07 13.45 -26.75
C GLU A 66 -9.56 13.90 -25.38
N TRP A 67 -10.62 13.27 -24.90
CA TRP A 67 -11.21 13.53 -23.60
C TRP A 67 -11.00 12.33 -22.69
N GLU A 68 -10.56 12.54 -21.45
CA GLU A 68 -10.33 11.47 -20.48
C GLU A 68 -11.03 11.76 -19.16
N GLY A 69 -11.59 10.72 -18.55
CA GLY A 69 -12.25 10.78 -17.24
C GLY A 69 -13.01 9.50 -16.91
N ILE A 70 -14.06 9.62 -16.11
CA ILE A 70 -14.81 8.48 -15.57
C ILE A 70 -16.14 8.32 -16.33
N PRO A 71 -16.55 7.09 -16.70
CA PRO A 71 -17.91 6.82 -17.17
C PRO A 71 -18.97 7.28 -16.15
N LEU A 72 -20.00 7.99 -16.61
CA LEU A 72 -21.03 8.57 -15.75
C LEU A 72 -21.73 7.52 -14.88
N TRP A 73 -21.90 6.30 -15.38
CA TRP A 73 -22.59 5.23 -14.65
C TRP A 73 -21.83 4.74 -13.41
N TYR A 74 -20.49 4.85 -13.37
CA TYR A 74 -19.74 4.56 -12.13
C TYR A 74 -20.05 5.59 -11.03
N LEU A 75 -20.18 6.87 -11.40
CA LEU A 75 -20.57 7.93 -10.47
C LEU A 75 -22.03 7.81 -10.03
N MET A 76 -22.89 7.23 -10.89
CA MET A 76 -24.27 6.91 -10.51
C MET A 76 -24.30 5.79 -9.47
N GLY A 77 -23.54 4.70 -9.68
CA GLY A 77 -23.50 3.56 -8.75
C GLY A 77 -23.02 3.93 -7.35
N ASP A 78 -22.15 4.93 -7.22
CA ASP A 78 -21.72 5.42 -5.91
C ASP A 78 -22.86 5.97 -5.03
N VAL A 79 -24.01 6.33 -5.64
CA VAL A 79 -25.15 6.94 -4.93
C VAL A 79 -26.53 6.40 -5.33
N ASP A 80 -26.66 5.39 -6.19
CA ASP A 80 -27.96 4.90 -6.65
C ASP A 80 -28.64 3.96 -5.63
N ASP A 81 -27.87 3.33 -4.75
CA ASP A 81 -28.34 2.65 -3.54
C ASP A 81 -27.35 2.79 -2.36
N THR A 82 -27.18 1.75 -1.53
CA THR A 82 -26.24 1.75 -0.39
C THR A 82 -24.96 0.95 -0.64
N VAL A 83 -24.79 0.38 -1.83
CA VAL A 83 -23.63 -0.40 -2.27
C VAL A 83 -22.78 0.50 -3.15
N THR A 84 -21.73 1.11 -2.59
CA THR A 84 -20.98 2.16 -3.30
C THR A 84 -19.82 1.66 -4.16
N HIS A 85 -19.39 0.41 -3.95
CA HIS A 85 -18.23 -0.15 -4.65
C HIS A 85 -18.28 -1.68 -4.75
N GLY A 86 -17.59 -2.25 -5.75
CA GLY A 86 -17.53 -3.69 -6.00
C GLY A 86 -18.67 -4.24 -6.86
N THR A 87 -18.90 -5.56 -6.79
CA THR A 87 -19.94 -6.22 -7.58
C THR A 87 -21.33 -5.75 -7.13
N GLY A 88 -22.12 -5.24 -8.08
CA GLY A 88 -23.46 -4.69 -7.80
C GLY A 88 -23.46 -3.26 -7.28
N ALA A 89 -22.34 -2.54 -7.37
CA ALA A 89 -22.27 -1.13 -7.00
C ALA A 89 -23.11 -0.23 -7.90
N PHE A 90 -23.24 -0.58 -9.18
CA PHE A 90 -24.26 0.04 -10.02
C PHE A 90 -25.52 -0.82 -9.95
N ASN A 91 -26.65 -0.22 -9.58
CA ASN A 91 -27.90 -0.94 -9.47
C ASN A 91 -28.59 -1.03 -10.84
N ASP A 92 -28.19 -2.02 -11.64
CA ASP A 92 -28.76 -2.29 -12.97
C ASP A 92 -30.29 -2.44 -12.95
N THR A 93 -30.80 -3.06 -11.88
CA THR A 93 -32.24 -3.28 -11.75
C THR A 93 -32.97 -1.96 -11.56
N LEU A 94 -32.46 -1.07 -10.70
CA LEU A 94 -33.02 0.26 -10.47
C LEU A 94 -32.90 1.13 -11.72
N ALA A 95 -31.76 1.08 -12.41
CA ALA A 95 -31.52 1.85 -13.63
C ALA A 95 -32.41 1.43 -14.81
N ALA A 96 -32.88 0.17 -14.81
CA ALA A 96 -33.74 -0.41 -15.84
C ALA A 96 -35.22 -0.63 -15.40
N ASP A 97 -35.60 -0.32 -14.16
CA ASP A 97 -36.96 -0.54 -13.68
C ASP A 97 -37.94 0.45 -14.32
N GLY A 98 -39.02 -0.07 -14.92
CA GLY A 98 -40.03 0.75 -15.59
C GLY A 98 -39.45 1.64 -16.71
N ASP A 99 -39.52 2.96 -16.51
CA ASP A 99 -38.98 3.97 -17.42
C ASP A 99 -37.57 4.47 -16.97
N GLY A 100 -36.93 3.81 -15.99
CA GLY A 100 -35.70 4.28 -15.36
C GLY A 100 -35.91 5.45 -14.39
N TYR A 101 -34.84 6.19 -14.12
CA TYR A 101 -34.84 7.41 -13.31
C TYR A 101 -34.08 8.55 -13.99
N ASP A 102 -34.42 9.78 -13.60
CA ASP A 102 -33.79 11.00 -14.11
C ASP A 102 -32.41 11.20 -13.47
N VAL A 103 -31.40 11.46 -14.30
CA VAL A 103 -30.03 11.81 -13.89
C VAL A 103 -29.76 13.24 -14.30
N LYS A 104 -29.63 14.13 -13.33
CA LYS A 104 -29.44 15.57 -13.55
C LYS A 104 -27.98 15.95 -13.32
N ILE A 105 -27.34 16.45 -14.37
CA ILE A 105 -25.97 16.95 -14.37
C ILE A 105 -26.03 18.47 -14.24
N ILE A 106 -25.43 19.01 -13.17
CA ILE A 106 -25.57 20.40 -12.75
C ILE A 106 -24.20 21.07 -12.73
N ALA A 107 -24.07 22.15 -13.48
CA ALA A 107 -22.90 23.00 -13.49
C ALA A 107 -22.89 23.97 -12.30
N GLY A 108 -21.71 24.45 -11.90
CA GLY A 108 -21.55 25.41 -10.80
C GLY A 108 -22.25 26.76 -11.01
N ASP A 109 -22.63 27.10 -12.24
CA ASP A 109 -23.44 28.28 -12.58
C ASP A 109 -24.96 28.02 -12.54
N GLY A 110 -25.38 26.80 -12.19
CA GLY A 110 -26.77 26.35 -12.12
C GLY A 110 -27.33 25.85 -13.46
N TYR A 111 -26.59 25.90 -14.56
CA TYR A 111 -26.98 25.23 -15.80
C TYR A 111 -27.10 23.73 -15.57
N SER A 112 -28.13 23.09 -16.11
CA SER A 112 -28.28 21.64 -15.94
C SER A 112 -28.93 20.96 -17.13
N LYS A 113 -28.67 19.66 -17.22
CA LYS A 113 -29.31 18.74 -18.15
C LYS A 113 -29.69 17.45 -17.45
N THR A 114 -30.86 16.94 -17.83
CA THR A 114 -31.35 15.65 -17.38
C THR A 114 -31.17 14.63 -18.49
N LEU A 115 -30.62 13.48 -18.13
CA LEU A 115 -30.50 12.28 -18.94
C LEU A 115 -31.27 11.16 -18.25
N ASP A 116 -31.62 10.14 -19.01
CA ASP A 116 -32.41 9.00 -18.52
C ASP A 116 -31.46 7.83 -18.23
N SER A 117 -31.60 7.22 -17.05
CA SER A 117 -30.72 6.15 -16.57
C SER A 117 -30.62 4.98 -17.54
N THR A 118 -31.64 4.70 -18.33
CA THR A 118 -31.67 3.57 -19.27
C THR A 118 -30.66 3.71 -20.42
N TYR A 119 -30.25 4.93 -20.77
CA TYR A 119 -29.17 5.17 -21.74
C TYR A 119 -27.78 5.12 -21.10
N LEU A 120 -27.71 5.35 -19.79
CA LEU A 120 -26.48 5.49 -19.04
C LEU A 120 -25.99 4.16 -18.46
N ALA A 121 -26.92 3.25 -18.14
CA ALA A 121 -26.64 1.94 -17.56
C ALA A 121 -25.51 1.20 -18.30
N GLU A 122 -24.43 0.91 -17.56
CA GLU A 122 -23.20 0.25 -18.03
C GLU A 122 -22.60 0.86 -19.33
N ASN A 123 -22.82 2.16 -19.56
CA ASN A 123 -22.45 2.79 -20.83
C ASN A 123 -21.23 3.70 -20.72
N ASN A 124 -20.09 3.19 -21.20
CA ASN A 124 -18.82 3.93 -21.24
C ASN A 124 -18.77 5.09 -22.25
N SER A 125 -19.86 5.37 -22.96
CA SER A 125 -19.92 6.46 -23.95
C SER A 125 -20.31 7.80 -23.34
N TYR A 126 -20.75 7.85 -22.08
CA TYR A 126 -21.04 9.09 -21.36
C TYR A 126 -19.96 9.30 -20.31
N ILE A 127 -19.08 10.27 -20.51
CA ILE A 127 -17.86 10.43 -19.73
C ILE A 127 -17.90 11.78 -19.02
N VAL A 128 -17.66 11.77 -17.71
CA VAL A 128 -17.35 12.98 -16.95
C VAL A 128 -15.84 13.17 -17.02
N ALA A 129 -15.41 13.99 -17.98
CA ALA A 129 -14.01 14.23 -18.30
C ALA A 129 -13.38 15.28 -17.37
N CYS A 130 -12.14 15.02 -16.98
CA CYS A 130 -11.27 15.95 -16.23
C CYS A 130 -10.02 16.35 -17.03
N TYR A 131 -9.70 15.64 -18.12
CA TYR A 131 -8.61 16.00 -19.02
C TYR A 131 -9.07 16.17 -20.47
N LEU A 132 -8.38 17.08 -21.17
CA LEU A 132 -8.48 17.38 -22.59
C LEU A 132 -7.08 17.34 -23.19
N ASN A 133 -6.84 16.44 -24.14
CA ASN A 133 -5.56 16.21 -24.80
C ASN A 133 -4.40 16.00 -23.81
N GLY A 134 -4.62 15.19 -22.77
CA GLY A 134 -3.63 14.89 -21.72
C GLY A 134 -3.33 16.04 -20.74
N THR A 135 -4.12 17.11 -20.76
CA THR A 135 -3.97 18.26 -19.84
C THR A 135 -5.27 18.55 -19.11
N PRO A 136 -5.26 19.13 -17.88
CA PRO A 136 -6.49 19.51 -17.19
C PRO A 136 -7.39 20.40 -18.05
N LEU A 137 -8.71 20.32 -17.84
CA LEU A 137 -9.66 21.17 -18.57
C LEU A 137 -9.31 22.65 -18.40
N PRO A 138 -9.41 23.48 -19.47
CA PRO A 138 -9.22 24.91 -19.34
C PRO A 138 -10.31 25.52 -18.45
N GLU A 139 -9.96 26.51 -17.63
CA GLU A 139 -10.91 27.16 -16.71
C GLU A 139 -12.11 27.79 -17.42
N LEU A 140 -11.87 28.38 -18.60
CA LEU A 140 -12.87 29.10 -19.39
C LEU A 140 -12.89 28.61 -20.84
N THR A 141 -14.06 28.74 -21.49
CA THR A 141 -14.17 28.65 -22.95
C THR A 141 -13.62 29.90 -23.64
N ASP A 142 -13.47 29.86 -24.97
CA ASP A 142 -13.16 31.04 -25.80
C ASP A 142 -14.16 32.20 -25.64
N ASP A 143 -15.39 31.90 -25.23
CA ASP A 143 -16.46 32.87 -24.91
C ASP A 143 -16.47 33.29 -23.42
N GLU A 144 -15.39 33.03 -22.68
CA GLU A 144 -15.22 33.36 -21.25
C GLU A 144 -16.25 32.69 -20.31
N LYS A 145 -16.79 31.51 -20.68
CA LYS A 145 -17.72 30.76 -19.81
C LYS A 145 -16.97 29.72 -18.98
N PRO A 146 -17.35 29.48 -17.71
CA PRO A 146 -16.78 28.41 -16.89
C PRO A 146 -16.81 27.05 -17.59
N PHE A 147 -15.70 26.32 -17.52
CA PHE A 147 -15.51 25.08 -18.29
C PHE A 147 -14.89 23.94 -17.46
N ALA A 148 -13.86 24.22 -16.67
CA ALA A 148 -13.33 23.36 -15.61
C ALA A 148 -14.29 23.34 -14.39
N PRO A 149 -14.21 22.36 -13.48
CA PRO A 149 -13.22 21.27 -13.44
C PRO A 149 -13.60 20.03 -14.24
N LEU A 150 -14.89 19.83 -14.50
CA LEU A 150 -15.42 18.60 -15.07
C LEU A 150 -16.38 18.89 -16.23
N LYS A 151 -16.38 18.02 -17.25
CA LYS A 151 -17.25 18.14 -18.42
C LYS A 151 -17.85 16.81 -18.88
N LEU A 152 -19.16 16.79 -19.11
CA LEU A 152 -19.84 15.65 -19.72
C LEU A 152 -19.58 15.65 -21.24
N VAL A 153 -19.02 14.54 -21.73
CA VAL A 153 -18.67 14.32 -23.13
C VAL A 153 -19.05 12.90 -23.58
N GLY A 154 -19.10 12.69 -24.89
CA GLY A 154 -19.55 11.44 -25.48
C GLY A 154 -20.12 11.58 -26.89
N PRO A 155 -20.13 10.48 -27.68
CA PRO A 155 -20.62 10.49 -29.06
C PRO A 155 -22.14 10.66 -29.18
N TYR A 156 -22.90 10.35 -28.13
CA TYR A 156 -24.36 10.43 -28.11
C TYR A 156 -24.91 11.76 -27.57
N LEU A 157 -24.03 12.68 -27.17
CA LEU A 157 -24.41 13.98 -26.62
C LEU A 157 -24.46 15.05 -27.71
N SER A 158 -25.54 15.81 -27.75
CA SER A 158 -25.75 16.90 -28.70
C SER A 158 -25.84 18.27 -28.01
N GLY A 159 -25.22 19.28 -28.64
CA GLY A 159 -25.31 20.68 -28.23
C GLY A 159 -25.15 20.90 -26.72
N GLY A 160 -26.21 21.42 -26.09
CA GLY A 160 -26.22 21.74 -24.66
C GLY A 160 -26.16 20.54 -23.70
N GLN A 161 -26.21 19.29 -24.17
CA GLN A 161 -26.05 18.12 -23.29
C GLN A 161 -24.60 17.96 -22.79
N LYS A 162 -23.62 18.58 -23.45
CA LYS A 162 -22.20 18.54 -23.04
C LYS A 162 -21.89 19.54 -21.92
N VAL A 163 -22.51 19.32 -20.75
CA VAL A 163 -22.41 20.20 -19.57
C VAL A 163 -20.94 20.33 -19.15
N GLY A 164 -20.40 21.55 -19.09
CA GLY A 164 -19.08 21.83 -18.51
C GLY A 164 -19.23 22.46 -17.12
N ASN A 165 -18.12 22.66 -16.41
CA ASN A 165 -18.11 23.17 -15.04
C ASN A 165 -19.05 22.38 -14.12
N ILE A 166 -19.08 21.05 -14.25
CA ILE A 166 -19.95 20.19 -13.45
C ILE A 166 -19.53 20.30 -11.98
N ALA A 167 -20.52 20.59 -11.12
CA ALA A 167 -20.35 20.65 -9.68
C ALA A 167 -21.18 19.60 -8.95
N ARG A 168 -22.27 19.12 -9.57
CA ARG A 168 -23.19 18.16 -8.95
C ARG A 168 -23.84 17.23 -9.96
N ILE A 169 -24.00 15.97 -9.56
CA ILE A 169 -24.82 14.97 -10.25
C ILE A 169 -25.89 14.49 -9.27
N GLU A 170 -27.15 14.49 -9.72
CA GLU A 170 -28.31 14.19 -8.88
C GLU A 170 -29.20 13.13 -9.56
N LEU A 171 -29.45 12.03 -8.87
CA LEU A 171 -30.33 10.94 -9.31
C LEU A 171 -31.71 11.12 -8.66
N ASP A 172 -32.78 11.04 -9.46
CA ASP A 172 -34.16 11.05 -8.96
C ASP A 172 -34.57 9.65 -8.47
N VAL A 173 -33.93 9.21 -7.38
CA VAL A 173 -34.18 7.91 -6.74
C VAL A 173 -34.65 8.11 -5.30
N ALA A 174 -35.30 7.09 -4.74
CA ALA A 174 -35.75 7.15 -3.36
C ALA A 174 -34.55 7.18 -2.40
N VAL A 175 -34.51 8.17 -1.51
CA VAL A 175 -33.49 8.24 -0.44
C VAL A 175 -33.54 6.94 0.39
N ALA A 176 -32.40 6.28 0.49
CA ALA A 176 -32.23 5.09 1.30
C ALA A 176 -32.47 5.44 2.77
N PRO A 177 -33.08 4.53 3.56
CA PRO A 177 -33.12 4.71 5.00
C PRO A 177 -31.68 4.83 5.54
N PRO A 178 -31.43 5.64 6.58
CA PRO A 178 -30.11 5.75 7.18
C PRO A 178 -29.58 4.36 7.54
N GLN A 179 -28.43 3.99 6.97
CA GLN A 179 -27.72 2.76 7.35
C GLN A 179 -27.10 2.97 8.73
N PRO A 180 -27.18 1.98 9.63
CA PRO A 180 -26.47 2.04 10.90
C PRO A 180 -24.97 1.89 10.68
N ASP A 181 -24.16 2.61 11.46
CA ASP A 181 -22.70 2.45 11.46
C ASP A 181 -22.29 1.07 11.98
N LEU A 182 -23.11 0.45 12.85
CA LEU A 182 -22.88 -0.89 13.38
C LEU A 182 -24.18 -1.70 13.47
N THR A 183 -24.16 -2.88 12.87
CA THR A 183 -25.18 -3.92 13.03
C THR A 183 -24.65 -5.05 13.88
N LEU A 184 -25.35 -5.39 14.96
CA LEU A 184 -25.06 -6.57 15.80
C LEU A 184 -26.13 -7.63 15.56
N ILE A 185 -25.71 -8.87 15.30
CA ILE A 185 -26.61 -10.01 15.08
C ILE A 185 -26.25 -11.13 16.05
N GLY A 186 -27.25 -11.62 16.78
CA GLY A 186 -27.15 -12.79 17.64
C GLY A 186 -28.53 -13.37 17.94
N SER A 187 -28.90 -13.47 19.21
CA SER A 187 -30.28 -13.79 19.65
C SER A 187 -31.32 -12.76 19.21
N GLU A 188 -30.89 -11.53 18.91
CA GLU A 188 -31.65 -10.47 18.29
C GLU A 188 -30.74 -9.65 17.35
N THR A 189 -31.33 -8.79 16.53
CA THR A 189 -30.59 -7.84 15.68
C THR A 189 -30.71 -6.44 16.26
N LYS A 190 -29.58 -5.76 16.44
CA LYS A 190 -29.51 -4.36 16.89
C LYS A 190 -28.72 -3.50 15.92
N PHE A 191 -29.12 -2.25 15.84
CA PHE A 191 -28.56 -1.25 14.96
C PHE A 191 -28.11 -0.06 15.79
N TYR A 192 -26.91 0.43 15.55
CA TYR A 192 -26.31 1.55 16.26
C TYR A 192 -25.70 2.55 15.29
N SER A 193 -25.90 3.83 15.58
CA SER A 193 -25.10 4.91 15.00
C SER A 193 -23.74 5.01 15.68
N LEU A 194 -22.78 5.68 15.04
CA LEU A 194 -21.43 5.91 15.56
C LEU A 194 -21.47 6.65 16.91
N ASN A 195 -22.40 7.59 17.07
CA ASN A 195 -22.58 8.31 18.34
C ASN A 195 -23.07 7.38 19.45
N GLU A 196 -23.93 6.41 19.15
CA GLU A 196 -24.37 5.42 20.13
C GLU A 196 -23.25 4.45 20.50
N VAL A 197 -22.42 4.03 19.53
CA VAL A 197 -21.21 3.22 19.78
C VAL A 197 -20.24 3.97 20.69
N LYS A 198 -19.95 5.25 20.39
CA LYS A 198 -19.06 6.10 21.22
C LYS A 198 -19.59 6.37 22.64
N ALA A 199 -20.89 6.18 22.87
CA ALA A 199 -21.51 6.33 24.19
C ALA A 199 -21.47 5.04 25.03
N MET A 200 -21.03 3.91 24.46
CA MET A 200 -20.88 2.64 25.16
C MET A 200 -19.64 2.65 26.09
N PRO A 201 -19.51 1.69 27.03
CA PRO A 201 -18.33 1.56 27.87
C PRO A 201 -17.06 1.40 27.03
N ALA A 202 -16.19 2.40 27.11
CA ALA A 202 -14.94 2.44 26.37
C ALA A 202 -13.79 1.77 27.12
N TYR A 203 -12.88 1.17 26.38
CA TYR A 203 -11.58 0.71 26.83
C TYR A 203 -10.49 1.36 25.98
N THR A 204 -9.45 1.87 26.65
CA THR A 204 -8.34 2.57 26.00
C THR A 204 -7.02 1.93 26.42
N ALA A 205 -6.24 1.49 25.45
CA ALA A 205 -4.90 0.95 25.64
C ALA A 205 -4.09 1.08 24.34
N SER A 206 -2.85 0.62 24.36
CA SER A 206 -1.99 0.63 23.18
C SER A 206 -2.08 -0.68 22.41
N GLY A 207 -1.80 -0.63 21.11
CA GLY A 207 -1.65 -1.79 20.27
C GLY A 207 -1.06 -1.40 18.91
N GLY A 208 -0.50 -2.37 18.22
CA GLY A 208 -0.03 -2.23 16.86
C GLY A 208 -0.10 -3.57 16.13
N PHE A 209 0.26 -3.53 14.85
CA PHE A 209 0.24 -4.73 14.03
C PHE A 209 1.34 -4.77 12.99
N GLU A 210 1.76 -5.96 12.65
CA GLU A 210 2.67 -6.25 11.55
C GLU A 210 1.87 -6.51 10.28
N LYS A 211 2.20 -5.81 9.20
CA LYS A 211 1.66 -6.11 7.86
C LYS A 211 2.30 -7.38 7.31
N SER A 212 1.66 -8.02 6.34
CA SER A 212 2.27 -9.14 5.59
C SER A 212 3.61 -8.78 4.91
N THR A 213 3.89 -7.49 4.72
CA THR A 213 5.20 -6.99 4.23
C THR A 213 6.27 -6.89 5.32
N GLY A 214 6.00 -7.34 6.54
CA GLY A 214 6.86 -7.16 7.72
C GLY A 214 6.89 -5.74 8.31
N ALA A 215 6.14 -4.80 7.71
CA ALA A 215 6.11 -3.42 8.17
C ALA A 215 5.23 -3.28 9.42
N ILE A 216 5.80 -2.77 10.50
CA ILE A 216 5.06 -2.50 11.74
C ILE A 216 4.27 -1.19 11.63
N VAL A 217 3.00 -1.24 12.00
CA VAL A 217 2.12 -0.08 12.17
C VAL A 217 1.80 0.12 13.65
N GLY A 218 2.05 1.32 14.15
CA GLY A 218 1.94 1.64 15.57
C GLY A 218 3.23 1.28 16.34
N PRO A 219 3.15 1.05 17.67
CA PRO A 219 1.91 1.03 18.45
C PRO A 219 1.28 2.43 18.57
N TYR A 220 -0.04 2.48 18.50
CA TYR A 220 -0.83 3.67 18.76
C TYR A 220 -1.75 3.45 19.95
N THR A 221 -2.31 4.52 20.49
CA THR A 221 -3.35 4.42 21.52
C THR A 221 -4.70 4.32 20.83
N TYR A 222 -5.47 3.28 21.15
CA TYR A 222 -6.81 3.08 20.60
C TYR A 222 -7.85 3.19 21.71
N THR A 223 -8.99 3.83 21.38
CA THR A 223 -10.19 3.83 22.24
C THR A 223 -11.32 3.15 21.47
N GLY A 224 -11.98 2.20 22.12
CA GLY A 224 -13.06 1.43 21.51
C GLY A 224 -13.96 0.73 22.52
N VAL A 225 -14.97 0.02 22.01
CA VAL A 225 -15.86 -0.81 22.82
C VAL A 225 -15.34 -2.24 22.83
N ASN A 226 -15.30 -2.89 23.99
CA ASN A 226 -14.88 -4.30 24.09
C ASN A 226 -15.84 -5.21 23.30
N LEU A 227 -15.30 -6.13 22.48
CA LEU A 227 -16.11 -7.05 21.68
C LEU A 227 -17.01 -7.96 22.53
N THR A 228 -16.57 -8.36 23.72
CA THR A 228 -17.40 -9.15 24.64
C THR A 228 -18.63 -8.36 25.11
N TYR A 229 -18.47 -7.07 25.40
CA TYR A 229 -19.60 -6.20 25.73
C TYR A 229 -20.58 -6.08 24.55
N LEU A 230 -20.07 -5.92 23.32
CA LEU A 230 -20.93 -5.84 22.13
C LEU A 230 -21.72 -7.13 21.91
N THR A 231 -21.06 -8.28 22.02
CA THR A 231 -21.74 -9.58 21.86
C THR A 231 -22.78 -9.84 22.96
N ASP A 232 -22.54 -9.43 24.21
CA ASP A 232 -23.50 -9.51 25.30
C ASP A 232 -24.80 -8.76 25.00
N LEU A 233 -24.75 -7.66 24.23
CA LEU A 233 -25.94 -6.91 23.81
C LEU A 233 -26.87 -7.73 22.92
N VAL A 234 -26.39 -8.79 22.27
CA VAL A 234 -27.19 -9.64 21.38
C VAL A 234 -27.16 -11.11 21.79
N GLY A 235 -26.94 -11.40 23.07
CA GLY A 235 -27.09 -12.75 23.66
C GLY A 235 -25.81 -13.39 24.18
N GLY A 236 -24.66 -12.76 23.95
CA GLY A 236 -23.35 -13.22 24.41
C GLY A 236 -22.79 -14.38 23.59
N ILE A 237 -21.48 -14.60 23.73
CA ILE A 237 -20.79 -15.74 23.13
C ILE A 237 -20.32 -16.73 24.20
N THR A 238 -20.19 -17.98 23.80
CA THR A 238 -19.63 -19.09 24.59
C THR A 238 -18.60 -19.84 23.74
N PRO A 239 -17.85 -20.82 24.28
CA PRO A 239 -16.92 -21.61 23.48
C PRO A 239 -17.55 -22.36 22.29
N SER A 240 -18.88 -22.50 22.24
CA SER A 240 -19.61 -23.04 21.08
C SER A 240 -20.01 -21.97 20.05
N ASN A 241 -19.44 -20.77 20.13
CA ASN A 241 -19.71 -19.66 19.23
C ASN A 241 -18.41 -19.14 18.58
N SER A 242 -18.59 -18.41 17.50
CA SER A 242 -17.59 -17.56 16.86
C SER A 242 -18.25 -16.23 16.49
N ILE A 243 -17.46 -15.25 16.07
CA ILE A 243 -18.01 -14.00 15.53
C ILE A 243 -17.53 -13.80 14.10
N LYS A 244 -18.43 -13.53 13.16
CA LYS A 244 -18.09 -13.03 11.83
C LYS A 244 -18.16 -11.52 11.85
N ILE A 245 -17.08 -10.87 11.49
CA ILE A 245 -16.99 -9.42 11.35
C ILE A 245 -16.99 -9.12 9.87
N THR A 246 -17.87 -8.22 9.44
CA THR A 246 -17.99 -7.76 8.05
C THR A 246 -17.73 -6.26 8.01
N ALA A 247 -16.92 -5.87 7.04
CA ALA A 247 -16.62 -4.50 6.70
C ALA A 247 -17.58 -3.98 5.63
N SER A 248 -17.70 -2.66 5.50
CA SER A 248 -18.56 -2.04 4.49
C SER A 248 -18.10 -2.27 3.06
N ASP A 249 -16.83 -2.60 2.84
CA ASP A 249 -16.26 -3.00 1.54
C ASP A 249 -16.52 -4.47 1.18
N GLY A 250 -17.25 -5.21 2.02
CA GLY A 250 -17.58 -6.63 1.83
C GLY A 250 -16.52 -7.59 2.36
N TYR A 251 -15.36 -7.10 2.82
CA TYR A 251 -14.39 -7.95 3.52
C TYR A 251 -15.04 -8.56 4.76
N SER A 252 -14.76 -9.83 5.03
CA SER A 252 -15.19 -10.45 6.29
C SER A 252 -14.23 -11.55 6.72
N MET A 253 -14.14 -11.73 8.03
CA MET A 253 -13.39 -12.81 8.68
C MET A 253 -14.18 -13.30 9.89
N THR A 254 -13.98 -14.57 10.23
CA THR A 254 -14.52 -15.17 11.45
C THR A 254 -13.44 -15.29 12.51
N TYR A 255 -13.73 -14.85 13.73
CA TYR A 255 -12.90 -15.04 14.92
C TYR A 255 -13.49 -16.14 15.78
N THR A 256 -12.66 -17.08 16.22
CA THR A 256 -13.07 -18.07 17.22
C THR A 256 -13.32 -17.41 18.57
N HIS A 257 -14.04 -18.12 19.45
CA HIS A 257 -14.25 -17.65 20.82
C HIS A 257 -12.92 -17.31 21.52
N ASP A 258 -11.87 -18.12 21.34
CA ASP A 258 -10.57 -17.89 21.97
C ASP A 258 -9.92 -16.57 21.48
N GLN A 259 -9.94 -16.33 20.17
CA GLN A 259 -9.47 -15.09 19.56
C GLN A 259 -10.23 -13.86 20.06
N VAL A 260 -11.56 -13.96 20.22
CA VAL A 260 -12.37 -12.87 20.80
C VAL A 260 -12.01 -12.62 22.26
N MET A 261 -11.65 -13.67 23.00
CA MET A 261 -11.18 -13.57 24.38
C MET A 261 -9.71 -13.14 24.49
N GLY A 262 -9.05 -12.80 23.38
CA GLY A 262 -7.68 -12.29 23.37
C GLY A 262 -6.58 -13.32 23.11
N GLY A 263 -6.96 -14.55 22.73
CA GLY A 263 -6.05 -15.63 22.31
C GLY A 263 -5.48 -15.38 20.90
N ILE A 264 -4.70 -14.33 20.74
CA ILE A 264 -4.00 -13.99 19.50
C ILE A 264 -2.50 -13.95 19.76
N THR A 265 -1.72 -14.54 18.85
CA THR A 265 -0.26 -14.55 18.91
C THR A 265 0.32 -13.15 18.72
N ILE A 266 1.32 -12.80 19.53
CA ILE A 266 2.07 -11.54 19.45
C ILE A 266 3.31 -11.78 18.58
N CYS A 267 3.54 -10.95 17.58
CA CYS A 267 4.65 -11.11 16.61
C CYS A 267 6.01 -10.70 17.19
N SER A 268 6.03 -9.74 18.13
CA SER A 268 7.25 -9.22 18.73
C SER A 268 7.70 -10.06 19.93
N THR A 269 8.81 -10.79 19.77
CA THR A 269 9.43 -11.68 20.77
C THR A 269 10.38 -10.97 21.77
N ASN A 270 10.45 -9.63 21.73
CA ASN A 270 11.39 -8.87 22.57
C ASN A 270 10.89 -8.56 23.98
N GLU A 271 9.69 -8.98 24.34
CA GLU A 271 9.10 -8.78 25.67
C GLU A 271 8.74 -10.13 26.30
N GLU A 272 8.81 -10.21 27.64
CA GLU A 272 8.40 -11.41 28.38
C GLU A 272 6.91 -11.69 28.07
N GLU A 273 6.60 -12.90 27.59
CA GLU A 273 5.21 -13.33 27.40
C GLU A 273 4.45 -13.17 28.72
N THR A 274 3.39 -12.38 28.69
CA THR A 274 2.48 -12.21 29.83
C THR A 274 1.29 -13.15 29.65
N ASP A 275 0.86 -13.80 30.73
CA ASP A 275 -0.32 -14.67 30.75
C ASP A 275 -1.65 -13.87 30.63
N GLU A 276 -1.60 -12.53 30.58
CA GLU A 276 -2.82 -11.71 30.47
C GLU A 276 -3.27 -11.62 29.00
N PRO A 277 -4.51 -12.02 28.67
CA PRO A 277 -4.98 -11.98 27.29
C PRO A 277 -5.08 -10.55 26.74
N LEU A 278 -4.98 -10.41 25.43
CA LEU A 278 -5.24 -9.14 24.74
C LEU A 278 -6.71 -8.74 24.89
N THR A 279 -7.01 -7.45 24.79
CA THR A 279 -8.41 -7.00 24.68
C THR A 279 -8.74 -6.69 23.23
N MET A 280 -9.67 -7.45 22.65
CA MET A 280 -10.25 -7.14 21.35
C MET A 280 -11.29 -6.02 21.50
N VAL A 281 -11.08 -4.91 20.79
CA VAL A 281 -12.00 -3.77 20.76
C VAL A 281 -12.46 -3.43 19.35
N LEU A 282 -13.67 -2.90 19.27
CA LEU A 282 -14.15 -2.12 18.13
C LEU A 282 -13.73 -0.67 18.36
N ALA A 283 -12.56 -0.31 17.83
CA ALA A 283 -11.96 1.01 17.97
C ALA A 283 -12.63 2.04 17.06
N TYR A 284 -12.88 3.23 17.62
CA TYR A 284 -13.40 4.40 16.89
C TYR A 284 -12.47 5.62 16.98
N GLU A 285 -11.42 5.53 17.81
CA GLU A 285 -10.41 6.56 17.99
C GLU A 285 -8.99 5.96 17.95
N GLU A 286 -8.08 6.68 17.30
CA GLU A 286 -6.64 6.44 17.29
C GLU A 286 -5.95 7.73 17.75
N ASN A 287 -5.06 7.63 18.74
CA ASN A 287 -4.35 8.75 19.37
C ASN A 287 -5.28 9.90 19.81
N GLY A 288 -6.49 9.56 20.27
CA GLY A 288 -7.49 10.51 20.77
C GLY A 288 -8.26 11.28 19.68
N SER A 289 -8.07 10.95 18.41
CA SER A 289 -8.86 11.47 17.29
C SER A 289 -9.67 10.34 16.65
N GLN A 290 -10.82 10.68 16.05
CA GLN A 290 -11.57 9.69 15.28
C GLN A 290 -10.68 9.09 14.19
N ILE A 291 -10.79 7.78 14.00
CA ILE A 291 -10.04 7.07 12.96
C ILE A 291 -10.48 7.59 11.59
N PRO A 292 -9.58 8.18 10.79
CA PRO A 292 -9.86 8.58 9.41
C PRO A 292 -10.25 7.40 8.53
N ASP A 293 -11.04 7.68 7.49
CA ASP A 293 -11.46 6.68 6.50
C ASP A 293 -10.25 6.01 5.81
N GLU A 294 -9.21 6.79 5.47
CA GLU A 294 -7.95 6.28 4.90
C GLU A 294 -7.23 5.24 5.80
N TYR A 295 -7.49 5.25 7.11
CA TYR A 295 -6.93 4.30 8.07
C TYR A 295 -7.94 3.24 8.54
N GLY A 296 -9.07 3.11 7.85
CA GLY A 296 -10.06 2.09 8.13
C GLY A 296 -11.14 2.48 9.13
N GLY A 297 -11.36 3.79 9.33
CA GLY A 297 -12.47 4.30 10.12
C GLY A 297 -13.85 4.10 9.45
N PRO A 298 -14.95 4.51 10.10
CA PRO A 298 -15.01 5.07 11.44
C PRO A 298 -14.86 4.01 12.55
N LEU A 299 -14.90 2.72 12.20
CA LEU A 299 -14.82 1.59 13.12
C LEU A 299 -13.84 0.55 12.61
N ARG A 300 -12.91 0.10 13.45
CA ARG A 300 -11.95 -0.97 13.14
C ARG A 300 -11.78 -1.94 14.30
N ILE A 301 -11.32 -3.15 14.02
CA ILE A 301 -10.83 -4.06 15.06
C ILE A 301 -9.41 -3.68 15.47
N ALA A 302 -9.17 -3.72 16.77
CA ALA A 302 -7.85 -3.56 17.37
C ALA A 302 -7.66 -4.54 18.53
N PHE A 303 -6.43 -5.05 18.69
CA PHE A 303 -6.01 -5.85 19.83
C PHE A 303 -5.09 -5.02 20.69
N ILE A 304 -5.57 -4.68 21.90
CA ILE A 304 -4.93 -3.66 22.72
C ILE A 304 -4.66 -4.15 24.13
N ARG A 305 -3.53 -3.73 24.70
CA ARG A 305 -3.09 -4.04 26.06
C ARG A 305 -2.10 -2.95 26.53
N PRO A 306 -1.97 -2.67 27.84
CA PRO A 306 -1.11 -1.59 28.32
C PRO A 306 0.39 -1.70 27.97
N ASP A 307 0.87 -2.88 27.60
CA ASP A 307 2.25 -3.21 27.23
C ASP A 307 2.50 -3.15 25.71
N THR A 308 1.67 -2.46 24.94
CA THR A 308 1.93 -2.15 23.51
C THR A 308 2.12 -3.38 22.59
N PRO A 309 1.20 -4.36 22.61
CA PRO A 309 1.34 -5.59 21.83
C PRO A 309 1.37 -5.30 20.32
N ILE A 310 2.19 -6.08 19.60
CA ILE A 310 2.19 -6.14 18.13
C ILE A 310 1.65 -7.51 17.71
N THR A 311 0.56 -7.52 16.96
CA THR A 311 -0.12 -8.74 16.47
C THR A 311 -0.14 -8.76 14.95
N ASP A 312 -0.59 -9.85 14.34
CA ASP A 312 -0.72 -9.89 12.88
C ASP A 312 -1.84 -8.94 12.39
N GLY A 313 -1.52 -8.13 11.38
CA GLY A 313 -2.41 -7.13 10.80
C GLY A 313 -3.66 -7.70 10.14
N HIS A 314 -3.70 -8.98 9.73
CA HIS A 314 -4.92 -9.54 9.15
C HIS A 314 -6.08 -9.58 10.15
N PHE A 315 -5.78 -9.65 11.45
CA PHE A 315 -6.82 -9.59 12.49
C PHE A 315 -7.40 -8.17 12.69
N TRP A 316 -6.84 -7.12 12.09
CA TRP A 316 -7.22 -5.72 12.32
C TRP A 316 -8.16 -5.18 11.23
N ILE A 317 -9.36 -5.75 11.16
CA ILE A 317 -10.37 -5.43 10.14
C ILE A 317 -10.75 -3.94 10.19
N LYS A 318 -10.73 -3.31 9.02
CA LYS A 318 -11.11 -1.92 8.78
C LYS A 318 -12.58 -1.81 8.39
N TYR A 319 -13.15 -0.61 8.49
CA TYR A 319 -14.50 -0.31 7.97
C TYR A 319 -15.60 -1.20 8.55
N VAL A 320 -15.46 -1.65 9.80
CA VAL A 320 -16.35 -2.62 10.42
C VAL A 320 -17.76 -2.04 10.52
N ASN A 321 -18.74 -2.68 9.89
CA ASN A 321 -20.14 -2.25 9.95
C ASN A 321 -21.08 -3.32 10.51
N LYS A 322 -20.63 -4.58 10.62
CA LYS A 322 -21.47 -5.70 11.09
C LYS A 322 -20.67 -6.72 11.86
N ILE A 323 -21.23 -7.15 12.99
CA ILE A 323 -20.71 -8.22 13.84
C ILE A 323 -21.83 -9.23 14.07
N GLU A 324 -21.60 -10.48 13.71
CA GLU A 324 -22.57 -11.56 13.78
C GLU A 324 -22.04 -12.72 14.62
N ILE A 325 -22.82 -13.15 15.61
CA ILE A 325 -22.54 -14.36 16.38
C ILE A 325 -22.96 -15.58 15.56
N LEU A 326 -22.00 -16.47 15.31
CA LEU A 326 -22.20 -17.72 14.61
C LEU A 326 -22.08 -18.92 15.57
N SER A 327 -22.42 -20.10 15.06
CA SER A 327 -22.01 -21.36 15.70
C SER A 327 -20.49 -21.49 15.61
N SER A 328 -19.85 -22.16 16.58
CA SER A 328 -18.39 -22.30 16.63
C SER A 328 -17.84 -22.75 15.28
N VAL A 329 -16.84 -22.02 14.81
CA VAL A 329 -15.94 -22.51 13.77
C VAL A 329 -14.77 -23.21 14.46
N GLU A 330 -14.34 -24.34 13.92
CA GLU A 330 -13.13 -25.01 14.36
C GLU A 330 -11.93 -24.38 13.64
N GLU A 331 -10.81 -24.23 14.35
CA GLU A 331 -9.54 -23.91 13.70
C GLU A 331 -9.07 -25.10 12.87
N TRP A 332 -8.46 -24.80 11.74
CA TRP A 332 -7.87 -25.78 10.86
C TRP A 332 -6.63 -25.20 10.20
N ASP A 333 -5.70 -26.09 9.89
CA ASP A 333 -4.48 -25.78 9.16
C ASP A 333 -4.51 -26.52 7.83
N MET A 334 -4.01 -25.88 6.79
CA MET A 334 -3.69 -26.50 5.51
C MET A 334 -2.18 -26.45 5.30
N THR A 335 -1.57 -27.58 4.96
CA THR A 335 -0.15 -27.63 4.61
C THR A 335 0.05 -27.37 3.13
N LEU A 336 0.95 -26.44 2.79
CA LEU A 336 1.45 -26.22 1.44
C LEU A 336 2.88 -26.77 1.38
N THR A 337 3.13 -27.77 0.54
CA THR A 337 4.45 -28.42 0.44
C THR A 337 5.00 -28.29 -0.97
N GLY A 338 6.15 -27.63 -1.13
CA GLY A 338 6.86 -27.53 -2.41
C GLY A 338 8.35 -27.29 -2.20
N ALA A 339 8.90 -26.22 -2.80
CA ALA A 339 10.27 -25.79 -2.58
C ALA A 339 10.52 -25.39 -1.12
N ILE A 340 9.50 -24.82 -0.48
CA ILE A 340 9.40 -24.60 0.96
C ILE A 340 8.14 -25.29 1.51
N VAL A 341 8.01 -25.36 2.84
CA VAL A 341 6.80 -25.82 3.52
C VAL A 341 6.20 -24.64 4.25
N ASP A 342 4.92 -24.38 4.00
CA ASP A 342 4.14 -23.35 4.67
C ASP A 342 2.88 -23.97 5.31
N ILE A 343 2.49 -23.45 6.47
CA ILE A 343 1.28 -23.88 7.18
C ILE A 343 0.33 -22.69 7.19
N MET A 344 -0.73 -22.79 6.39
CA MET A 344 -1.74 -21.77 6.26
C MET A 344 -2.91 -22.08 7.20
N ASP A 345 -3.06 -21.29 8.25
CA ASP A 345 -4.20 -21.37 9.14
C ASP A 345 -5.47 -20.79 8.50
N ARG A 346 -6.62 -21.07 9.13
CA ARG A 346 -7.93 -20.60 8.70
C ARG A 346 -8.00 -19.08 8.55
N SER A 347 -7.49 -18.31 9.52
CA SER A 347 -7.55 -16.85 9.52
C SER A 347 -6.73 -16.24 8.38
N THR A 348 -5.57 -16.81 8.09
CA THR A 348 -4.69 -16.44 6.99
C THR A 348 -5.38 -16.74 5.66
N PHE A 349 -6.00 -17.91 5.51
CA PHE A 349 -6.77 -18.25 4.32
C PHE A 349 -7.95 -17.30 4.09
N GLU A 350 -8.76 -17.04 5.13
CA GLU A 350 -9.90 -16.11 5.06
C GLU A 350 -9.45 -14.68 4.71
N SER A 351 -8.30 -14.25 5.25
CA SER A 351 -7.69 -12.97 4.89
C SER A 351 -7.30 -12.91 3.42
N CYS A 352 -6.65 -13.96 2.90
CA CYS A 352 -6.29 -14.05 1.49
C CYS A 352 -7.53 -14.06 0.57
N VAL A 353 -8.62 -14.72 0.96
CA VAL A 353 -9.92 -14.66 0.27
C VAL A 353 -10.43 -13.21 0.17
N GLY A 354 -10.18 -12.37 1.18
CA GLY A 354 -10.56 -10.95 1.15
C GLY A 354 -10.00 -10.17 -0.05
N CYS A 355 -8.76 -10.43 -0.44
CA CYS A 355 -8.08 -9.70 -1.53
C CYS A 355 -7.95 -10.49 -2.84
N HIS A 356 -8.08 -11.82 -2.79
CA HIS A 356 -7.78 -12.72 -3.92
C HIS A 356 -8.91 -13.70 -4.24
N SER A 357 -10.13 -13.45 -3.73
CA SER A 357 -11.24 -14.36 -4.01
C SER A 357 -11.69 -14.32 -5.46
N VAL A 358 -12.14 -15.47 -5.93
CA VAL A 358 -12.97 -15.61 -7.13
C VAL A 358 -14.29 -16.28 -6.76
N TYR A 359 -15.29 -16.04 -7.59
CA TYR A 359 -16.62 -16.65 -7.49
C TYR A 359 -16.85 -17.62 -8.64
N TRP A 360 -17.53 -18.72 -8.34
CA TRP A 360 -18.02 -19.64 -9.36
C TRP A 360 -19.43 -20.10 -9.02
N THR A 361 -20.39 -19.82 -9.91
CA THR A 361 -21.75 -20.35 -9.81
C THR A 361 -21.87 -21.63 -10.62
N ASP A 362 -22.32 -22.71 -9.97
CA ASP A 362 -22.52 -23.99 -10.63
C ASP A 362 -23.90 -24.13 -11.31
N ASP A 363 -24.11 -25.22 -12.06
CA ASP A 363 -25.36 -25.50 -12.78
C ASP A 363 -26.59 -25.63 -11.86
N SER A 364 -26.40 -25.70 -10.54
CA SER A 364 -27.47 -25.72 -9.53
C SER A 364 -27.68 -24.37 -8.86
N ASP A 365 -27.16 -23.29 -9.44
CA ASP A 365 -27.25 -21.91 -8.94
C ASP A 365 -26.64 -21.75 -7.53
N ARG A 366 -25.62 -22.55 -7.23
CA ARG A 366 -24.85 -22.43 -5.99
C ARG A 366 -23.61 -21.61 -6.27
N ASN A 367 -23.41 -20.55 -5.50
CA ASN A 367 -22.27 -19.66 -5.59
C ASN A 367 -21.16 -20.12 -4.65
N TRP A 368 -19.99 -20.42 -5.19
CA TRP A 368 -18.81 -20.84 -4.46
C TRP A 368 -17.78 -19.72 -4.44
N ARG A 369 -17.17 -19.45 -3.28
CA ARG A 369 -16.14 -18.41 -3.12
C ARG A 369 -14.88 -18.99 -2.49
N GLY A 370 -13.73 -18.60 -3.02
CA GLY A 370 -12.43 -19.12 -2.58
C GLY A 370 -11.26 -18.51 -3.33
N ILE A 371 -10.08 -19.12 -3.18
CA ILE A 371 -8.83 -18.68 -3.81
C ILE A 371 -8.52 -19.58 -5.03
N PRO A 372 -8.17 -19.00 -6.19
CA PRO A 372 -7.61 -19.75 -7.32
C PRO A 372 -6.42 -20.63 -6.90
N LEU A 373 -6.38 -21.90 -7.32
CA LEU A 373 -5.34 -22.84 -6.88
C LEU A 373 -3.92 -22.34 -7.16
N TRP A 374 -3.71 -21.64 -8.27
CA TRP A 374 -2.39 -21.17 -8.66
C TRP A 374 -1.79 -20.14 -7.70
N LEU A 375 -2.62 -19.35 -7.01
CA LEU A 375 -2.12 -18.41 -6.00
C LEU A 375 -1.57 -19.13 -4.76
N LEU A 376 -2.21 -20.24 -4.36
CA LEU A 376 -1.74 -21.08 -3.25
C LEU A 376 -0.48 -21.85 -3.62
N VAL A 377 -0.39 -22.32 -4.88
CA VAL A 377 0.82 -22.97 -5.39
C VAL A 377 2.00 -21.99 -5.41
N GLY A 378 1.76 -20.73 -5.75
CA GLY A 378 2.77 -19.66 -5.76
C GLY A 378 3.32 -19.28 -4.37
N VAL A 379 2.76 -19.83 -3.29
CA VAL A 379 3.33 -19.65 -1.93
C VAL A 379 4.56 -20.55 -1.74
N VAL A 380 4.63 -21.68 -2.44
CA VAL A 380 5.62 -22.74 -2.20
C VAL A 380 6.28 -23.28 -3.46
N ASP A 381 6.11 -22.64 -4.62
CA ASP A 381 6.69 -23.12 -5.89
C ASP A 381 8.18 -22.79 -6.04
N ASP A 382 8.71 -21.78 -5.33
CA ASP A 382 10.13 -21.50 -5.21
C ASP A 382 10.54 -21.05 -3.79
N ASP A 383 11.81 -20.64 -3.62
CA ASP A 383 12.38 -20.14 -2.35
C ASP A 383 12.45 -18.60 -2.28
N VAL A 384 11.89 -17.90 -3.27
CA VAL A 384 11.97 -16.45 -3.40
C VAL A 384 10.74 -15.81 -2.78
N ASN A 385 10.83 -15.52 -1.48
CA ASN A 385 9.83 -14.75 -0.76
C ASN A 385 10.22 -13.25 -0.79
N GLU A 386 10.25 -12.64 -1.97
CA GLU A 386 10.39 -11.16 -2.07
C GLU A 386 9.07 -10.49 -1.63
N GLU A 387 9.17 -9.24 -1.15
CA GLU A 387 8.22 -8.48 -0.30
C GLU A 387 6.80 -8.20 -0.85
N ALA A 388 6.26 -9.05 -1.73
CA ALA A 388 4.85 -9.07 -2.12
C ALA A 388 4.35 -10.52 -2.24
N THR A 389 3.71 -11.00 -1.19
CA THR A 389 2.98 -12.28 -1.13
C THR A 389 2.13 -12.47 -2.40
N HIS A 390 2.19 -13.68 -2.99
CA HIS A 390 1.42 -14.17 -4.18
C HIS A 390 2.13 -14.20 -5.55
N TYR A 391 3.46 -14.37 -5.61
CA TYR A 391 4.18 -14.49 -6.88
C TYR A 391 4.20 -15.94 -7.40
N PHE A 392 3.20 -16.32 -8.19
CA PHE A 392 3.24 -17.60 -8.91
C PHE A 392 4.28 -17.60 -10.03
N ASN A 393 5.23 -18.53 -9.99
CA ASN A 393 6.34 -18.64 -10.93
C ASN A 393 5.89 -19.28 -12.25
N ASN A 394 5.47 -18.43 -13.19
CA ASN A 394 4.99 -18.87 -14.51
C ASN A 394 6.03 -19.67 -15.30
N ALA A 395 7.32 -19.31 -15.18
CA ALA A 395 8.41 -19.96 -15.92
C ALA A 395 8.67 -21.37 -15.38
N LEU A 396 8.64 -21.54 -14.06
CA LEU A 396 8.73 -22.86 -13.42
C LEU A 396 7.50 -23.71 -13.76
N ALA A 397 6.32 -23.12 -13.76
CA ALA A 397 5.10 -23.81 -14.15
C ALA A 397 5.12 -24.30 -15.62
N ASP A 398 5.75 -23.54 -16.53
CA ASP A 398 5.95 -23.94 -17.93
C ASP A 398 6.93 -25.09 -18.11
N GLN A 399 7.89 -25.27 -17.20
CA GLN A 399 8.81 -26.42 -17.20
C GLN A 399 8.08 -27.72 -16.81
N GLY A 400 6.99 -27.61 -16.06
CA GLY A 400 6.13 -28.73 -15.70
C GLY A 400 6.51 -29.35 -14.35
N TYR A 401 5.55 -29.33 -13.41
CA TYR A 401 5.54 -30.11 -12.18
C TYR A 401 4.10 -30.58 -11.90
N ASN A 402 3.92 -31.37 -10.85
CA ASN A 402 2.64 -31.97 -10.49
C ASN A 402 2.08 -31.33 -9.20
N VAL A 403 0.94 -30.67 -9.28
CA VAL A 403 0.20 -30.13 -8.14
C VAL A 403 -0.83 -31.15 -7.67
N THR A 404 -0.68 -31.65 -6.45
CA THR A 404 -1.57 -32.65 -5.86
C THR A 404 -2.38 -32.02 -4.73
N VAL A 405 -3.70 -32.08 -4.84
CA VAL A 405 -4.64 -31.62 -3.81
C VAL A 405 -5.14 -32.83 -3.03
N ILE A 406 -4.97 -32.82 -1.71
CA ILE A 406 -5.14 -33.99 -0.84
C ILE A 406 -6.21 -33.70 0.24
N ALA A 407 -7.18 -34.59 0.34
CA ALA A 407 -8.23 -34.60 1.35
C ALA A 407 -7.78 -35.31 2.64
N SER A 408 -8.45 -34.99 3.75
CA SER A 408 -8.25 -35.62 5.06
C SER A 408 -8.46 -37.15 5.06
N ASP A 409 -9.29 -37.67 4.16
CA ASP A 409 -9.56 -39.11 4.00
C ASP A 409 -8.55 -39.83 3.08
N GLY A 410 -7.54 -39.09 2.58
CA GLY A 410 -6.50 -39.58 1.67
C GLY A 410 -6.90 -39.56 0.19
N TYR A 411 -8.13 -39.20 -0.16
CA TYR A 411 -8.52 -38.96 -1.55
C TYR A 411 -7.72 -37.76 -2.11
N ASN A 412 -7.23 -37.88 -3.34
CA ASN A 412 -6.43 -36.82 -3.95
C ASN A 412 -6.61 -36.75 -5.46
N LYS A 413 -6.22 -35.59 -6.01
CA LYS A 413 -6.12 -35.34 -7.44
C LYS A 413 -4.86 -34.58 -7.78
N THR A 414 -4.21 -35.00 -8.86
CA THR A 414 -2.97 -34.40 -9.35
C THR A 414 -3.22 -33.75 -10.69
N PHE A 415 -2.71 -32.53 -10.84
CA PHE A 415 -2.80 -31.70 -12.02
C PHE A 415 -1.40 -31.26 -12.43
N ASN A 416 -1.15 -31.13 -13.73
CA ASN A 416 0.12 -30.55 -14.18
C ASN A 416 0.13 -29.03 -13.96
N SER A 417 1.26 -28.46 -13.59
CA SER A 417 1.45 -27.02 -13.37
C SER A 417 1.03 -26.16 -14.57
N THR A 418 1.16 -26.66 -15.80
CA THR A 418 0.71 -25.94 -17.01
C THR A 418 -0.81 -25.78 -17.09
N PHE A 419 -1.58 -26.70 -16.49
CA PHE A 419 -3.04 -26.58 -16.35
C PHE A 419 -3.44 -25.67 -15.19
N VAL A 420 -2.64 -25.66 -14.12
CA VAL A 420 -2.87 -24.83 -12.93
C VAL A 420 -2.53 -23.37 -13.21
N LYS A 421 -1.46 -23.11 -13.97
CA LYS A 421 -0.93 -21.79 -14.28
C LYS A 421 -2.02 -20.79 -14.69
N ARG A 422 -2.21 -19.77 -13.83
CA ARG A 422 -3.14 -18.64 -14.04
C ARG A 422 -4.56 -19.08 -14.39
N ASN A 423 -4.99 -20.23 -13.86
CA ASN A 423 -6.29 -20.80 -14.12
C ASN A 423 -7.26 -20.47 -12.98
N ASP A 424 -8.06 -19.43 -13.19
CA ASP A 424 -9.08 -19.00 -12.21
C ASP A 424 -10.33 -19.90 -12.21
N ASN A 425 -10.40 -20.90 -13.10
CA ASN A 425 -11.53 -21.83 -13.17
C ASN A 425 -11.40 -23.03 -12.21
N ILE A 426 -10.30 -23.12 -11.45
CA ILE A 426 -10.08 -24.15 -10.43
C ILE A 426 -9.73 -23.47 -9.10
N ILE A 427 -10.55 -23.71 -8.09
CA ILE A 427 -10.67 -22.86 -6.92
C ILE A 427 -10.68 -23.73 -5.67
N LEU A 428 -9.92 -23.32 -4.65
CA LEU A 428 -10.07 -23.85 -3.30
C LEU A 428 -11.03 -22.95 -2.52
N VAL A 429 -12.21 -23.47 -2.20
CA VAL A 429 -13.33 -22.71 -1.64
C VAL A 429 -13.52 -23.00 -0.16
N ASN A 430 -13.88 -21.96 0.60
CA ASN A 430 -14.26 -22.02 2.01
C ASN A 430 -15.71 -21.55 2.25
N GLU A 431 -16.36 -20.93 1.25
CA GLU A 431 -17.74 -20.47 1.34
C GLU A 431 -18.64 -21.02 0.22
N LEU A 432 -19.88 -21.34 0.59
CA LEU A 432 -20.99 -21.72 -0.26
C LEU A 432 -22.16 -20.78 0.03
N ASN A 433 -22.63 -20.06 -0.99
CA ASN A 433 -23.72 -19.08 -0.90
C ASN A 433 -23.49 -18.04 0.22
N GLY A 434 -22.25 -17.59 0.40
CA GLY A 434 -21.87 -16.60 1.43
C GLY A 434 -21.81 -17.14 2.86
N THR A 435 -21.94 -18.46 3.03
CA THR A 435 -21.86 -19.16 4.33
C THR A 435 -20.75 -20.19 4.32
N ALA A 436 -20.28 -20.62 5.49
CA ALA A 436 -19.27 -21.68 5.60
C ALA A 436 -19.72 -22.97 4.91
N LEU A 437 -18.75 -23.77 4.43
CA LEU A 437 -19.06 -25.07 3.84
C LEU A 437 -19.81 -25.99 4.81
N PRO A 438 -20.75 -26.82 4.31
CA PRO A 438 -21.37 -27.86 5.14
C PRO A 438 -20.32 -28.91 5.54
N ASP A 439 -20.54 -29.62 6.65
CA ASP A 439 -19.62 -30.64 7.21
C ASP A 439 -19.09 -31.66 6.18
N THR A 440 -19.88 -31.98 5.16
CA THR A 440 -19.46 -32.92 4.11
C THR A 440 -18.35 -32.40 3.22
N ASP A 441 -18.17 -31.08 3.15
CA ASP A 441 -17.22 -30.38 2.28
C ASP A 441 -16.19 -29.56 3.08
N TRP A 442 -16.49 -29.23 4.36
CA TRP A 442 -15.68 -28.45 5.30
C TRP A 442 -14.32 -29.12 5.65
N PRO A 443 -13.22 -28.37 5.90
CA PRO A 443 -13.13 -26.89 5.90
C PRO A 443 -12.96 -26.28 4.51
N LEU A 444 -12.28 -27.00 3.62
CA LEU A 444 -11.92 -26.54 2.28
C LEU A 444 -12.33 -27.56 1.23
N LYS A 445 -12.76 -27.05 0.07
CA LYS A 445 -13.10 -27.87 -1.08
C LYS A 445 -12.42 -27.36 -2.34
N PHE A 446 -11.82 -28.25 -3.10
CA PHE A 446 -11.31 -27.94 -4.43
C PHE A 446 -12.38 -28.24 -5.48
N THR A 447 -12.80 -27.20 -6.20
CA THR A 447 -13.93 -27.21 -7.15
C THR A 447 -13.74 -26.16 -8.24
N GLY A 448 -14.58 -26.16 -9.28
CA GLY A 448 -14.61 -25.08 -10.28
C GLY A 448 -15.06 -25.54 -11.66
N SER A 449 -15.33 -24.58 -12.56
CA SER A 449 -15.75 -24.83 -13.95
C SER A 449 -14.70 -25.57 -14.78
N GLY A 450 -13.43 -25.49 -14.38
CA GLY A 450 -12.31 -26.16 -15.04
C GLY A 450 -12.15 -27.65 -14.69
N LEU A 451 -12.93 -28.17 -13.73
CA LEU A 451 -12.80 -29.53 -13.24
C LEU A 451 -13.91 -30.45 -13.78
N ALA A 452 -13.54 -31.70 -14.08
CA ALA A 452 -14.52 -32.76 -14.23
C ALA A 452 -15.16 -33.09 -12.88
N LYS A 453 -16.38 -33.63 -12.90
CA LYS A 453 -17.15 -33.94 -11.67
C LYS A 453 -16.38 -34.84 -10.69
N ASN A 454 -15.60 -35.79 -11.19
CA ASN A 454 -14.80 -36.72 -10.40
C ASN A 454 -13.40 -36.16 -10.03
N GLU A 455 -13.12 -34.88 -10.26
CA GLU A 455 -11.86 -34.21 -9.91
C GLU A 455 -11.99 -33.25 -8.72
N ASN A 456 -13.21 -33.05 -8.22
CA ASN A 456 -13.45 -32.32 -6.98
C ASN A 456 -12.83 -33.07 -5.80
N VAL A 457 -12.17 -32.33 -4.91
CA VAL A 457 -11.59 -32.84 -3.65
C VAL A 457 -12.28 -32.10 -2.51
N LYS A 458 -12.78 -32.82 -1.51
CA LYS A 458 -13.47 -32.24 -0.35
C LYS A 458 -12.57 -32.36 0.87
N GLN A 459 -12.79 -31.54 1.89
CA GLN A 459 -12.05 -31.61 3.15
C GLN A 459 -10.53 -31.58 2.90
N VAL A 460 -10.08 -30.66 2.06
CA VAL A 460 -8.68 -30.51 1.66
C VAL A 460 -7.84 -30.13 2.88
N VAL A 461 -6.72 -30.80 3.09
CA VAL A 461 -5.78 -30.57 4.19
C VAL A 461 -4.35 -30.30 3.71
N GLU A 462 -4.03 -30.66 2.47
CA GLU A 462 -2.69 -30.46 1.92
C GLU A 462 -2.75 -30.16 0.41
N ILE A 463 -1.89 -29.24 -0.03
CA ILE A 463 -1.50 -29.06 -1.42
C ILE A 463 0.00 -29.35 -1.52
N GLN A 464 0.36 -30.26 -2.42
CA GLN A 464 1.72 -30.74 -2.58
C GLN A 464 2.21 -30.59 -4.02
N LEU A 465 3.35 -29.95 -4.20
CA LEU A 465 4.05 -29.78 -5.46
C LEU A 465 5.09 -30.90 -5.57
N ASN A 466 4.81 -31.83 -6.47
CA ASN A 466 5.63 -33.00 -6.78
C ASN A 466 6.41 -32.77 -8.07
N ASP A 467 7.59 -33.41 -8.17
CA ASP A 467 8.45 -33.32 -9.35
C ASP A 467 8.80 -31.87 -9.73
N LEU A 468 8.91 -30.97 -8.74
CA LEU A 468 9.40 -29.61 -8.96
C LEU A 468 10.73 -29.70 -9.71
N PRO A 469 10.85 -29.07 -10.90
CA PRO A 469 12.13 -28.92 -11.56
C PRO A 469 13.09 -28.36 -10.53
N SER A 470 14.25 -29.00 -10.38
CA SER A 470 15.34 -28.34 -9.69
C SER A 470 15.56 -27.03 -10.44
N LEU A 471 15.21 -25.91 -9.80
CA LEU A 471 15.77 -24.64 -10.22
C LEU A 471 17.27 -24.92 -10.36
N PRO A 472 17.91 -24.59 -11.49
CA PRO A 472 19.37 -24.56 -11.46
C PRO A 472 19.68 -23.71 -10.25
N SER A 473 20.38 -24.29 -9.27
CA SER A 473 20.84 -23.57 -8.09
C SER A 473 21.29 -22.20 -8.59
N SER A 474 20.56 -21.15 -8.24
CA SER A 474 20.79 -19.78 -8.70
C SER A 474 22.06 -19.29 -8.02
N SER A 475 23.17 -19.87 -8.43
CA SER A 475 24.52 -19.52 -8.05
C SER A 475 25.45 -19.90 -9.19
N SER A 476 25.17 -19.40 -10.39
CA SER A 476 26.26 -19.00 -11.26
C SER A 476 26.38 -17.48 -11.27
N SER A 477 26.42 -16.88 -10.08
CA SER A 477 27.14 -15.62 -9.91
C SER A 477 28.59 -15.90 -10.33
N LEU A 478 29.07 -15.23 -11.37
CA LEU A 478 30.51 -15.20 -11.65
C LEU A 478 31.14 -14.22 -10.65
N THR A 479 31.72 -14.72 -9.57
CA THR A 479 32.48 -13.88 -8.64
C THR A 479 33.81 -13.50 -9.28
N ALA A 480 33.97 -12.22 -9.65
CA ALA A 480 35.25 -11.67 -10.07
C ALA A 480 35.89 -10.90 -8.91
N THR A 481 37.11 -11.28 -8.53
CA THR A 481 37.91 -10.54 -7.54
C THR A 481 38.92 -9.66 -8.28
N ALA A 482 38.85 -8.34 -8.09
CA ALA A 482 39.84 -7.41 -8.60
C ALA A 482 40.68 -6.84 -7.44
N ASN A 483 42.00 -6.97 -7.54
CA ASN A 483 42.93 -6.29 -6.64
C ASN A 483 43.10 -4.84 -7.11
N VAL A 484 42.46 -3.89 -6.45
CA VAL A 484 42.57 -2.47 -6.82
C VAL A 484 43.64 -1.81 -5.96
N ASN A 485 44.66 -1.22 -6.61
CA ASN A 485 45.65 -0.40 -5.93
C ASN A 485 45.15 1.05 -5.86
N ILE A 486 44.56 1.42 -4.72
CA ILE A 486 44.15 2.80 -4.47
C ILE A 486 45.30 3.50 -3.74
N GLN A 487 45.90 4.51 -4.35
CA GLN A 487 46.87 5.37 -3.67
C GLN A 487 46.15 6.33 -2.70
N MET A 488 45.74 5.82 -1.54
CA MET A 488 45.39 6.67 -0.40
C MET A 488 46.60 6.79 0.50
N VAL A 489 47.07 8.02 0.71
CA VAL A 489 48.16 8.32 1.62
C VAL A 489 47.58 8.46 3.03
N GLY A 490 47.79 7.47 3.89
CA GLY A 490 47.49 7.63 5.31
C GLY A 490 48.42 8.67 5.95
N ILE A 491 47.86 9.64 6.67
CA ILE A 491 48.62 10.67 7.39
C ILE A 491 48.40 10.51 8.89
N SER A 492 49.50 10.42 9.65
CA SER A 492 49.48 10.51 11.11
C SER A 492 50.08 11.83 11.58
N LEU A 493 49.44 12.46 12.59
CA LEU A 493 49.85 13.72 13.20
C LEU A 493 50.17 13.49 14.68
N ASN A 494 51.29 14.03 15.16
CA ASN A 494 51.60 14.03 16.58
C ASN A 494 50.86 15.18 17.30
N ARG A 495 49.65 14.91 17.78
CA ARG A 495 48.74 15.92 18.35
C ARG A 495 49.28 16.62 19.61
N THR A 496 50.26 16.03 20.32
CA THR A 496 50.83 16.63 21.54
C THR A 496 51.85 17.75 21.26
N GLU A 497 52.28 17.92 20.01
CA GLU A 497 53.22 19.00 19.62
C GLU A 497 52.50 20.26 19.11
N ILE A 498 51.16 20.26 19.06
CA ILE A 498 50.38 21.39 18.56
C ILE A 498 50.06 22.34 19.74
N ASP A 499 50.69 23.51 19.78
CA ASP A 499 50.29 24.61 20.67
C ASP A 499 49.27 25.48 19.95
N TYR A 500 48.00 25.38 20.35
CA TYR A 500 46.92 26.15 19.73
C TYR A 500 46.98 27.65 20.07
N GLY A 501 47.78 28.05 21.07
CA GLY A 501 47.87 29.44 21.56
C GLY A 501 46.56 29.98 22.17
N ASN A 502 46.62 31.17 22.77
CA ASN A 502 45.44 31.90 23.22
C ASN A 502 44.90 32.78 22.07
N VAL A 503 44.07 32.22 21.20
CA VAL A 503 43.46 32.93 20.06
C VAL A 503 42.10 33.52 20.47
N ARG A 504 41.86 34.82 20.22
CA ARG A 504 40.57 35.48 20.50
C ARG A 504 39.70 35.51 19.25
N ALA A 505 38.38 35.55 19.43
CA ALA A 505 37.42 35.66 18.35
C ALA A 505 37.78 36.81 17.38
N GLY A 506 37.85 36.50 16.08
CA GLY A 506 38.24 37.41 15.01
C GLY A 506 39.76 37.52 14.75
N GLN A 507 40.59 36.66 15.36
CA GLN A 507 42.04 36.64 15.13
C GLN A 507 42.57 35.26 14.75
N SER A 508 43.75 35.23 14.12
CA SER A 508 44.49 34.02 13.79
C SER A 508 45.69 33.81 14.72
N SER A 509 46.08 32.55 14.93
CA SER A 509 47.29 32.15 15.64
C SER A 509 48.55 32.56 14.87
N LYS A 510 49.71 32.39 15.52
CA LYS A 510 50.98 32.34 14.77
C LYS A 510 51.05 31.04 13.97
N ASN A 511 51.95 31.04 12.99
CA ASN A 511 52.29 29.89 12.18
C ASN A 511 52.90 28.78 13.06
N GLU A 512 52.22 27.64 13.17
CA GLU A 512 52.71 26.49 13.93
C GLU A 512 53.26 25.42 12.99
N CYS A 513 54.48 24.95 13.25
CA CYS A 513 55.14 23.91 12.47
C CYS A 513 54.91 22.54 13.11
N VAL A 514 54.16 21.67 12.42
CA VAL A 514 53.83 20.32 12.89
C VAL A 514 54.50 19.27 11.99
N ARG A 515 54.94 18.16 12.59
CA ARG A 515 55.48 17.01 11.87
C ARG A 515 54.36 16.08 11.41
N ILE A 516 54.35 15.79 10.11
CA ILE A 516 53.40 14.91 9.45
C ILE A 516 54.12 13.66 8.95
N THR A 517 53.60 12.47 9.26
CA THR A 517 54.17 11.19 8.80
C THR A 517 53.23 10.50 7.80
N ASN A 518 53.73 10.22 6.60
CA ASN A 518 53.06 9.38 5.58
C ASN A 518 53.24 7.89 5.93
N VAL A 519 52.15 7.13 6.06
CA VAL A 519 52.18 5.70 6.41
C VAL A 519 51.98 4.73 5.23
N GLY A 520 51.93 5.22 3.99
CA GLY A 520 51.85 4.40 2.76
C GLY A 520 50.44 4.07 2.29
N SER A 521 50.35 3.40 1.12
CA SER A 521 49.11 3.00 0.43
C SER A 521 48.63 1.60 0.84
N SER A 522 47.30 1.40 0.89
CA SER A 522 46.65 0.11 1.17
C SER A 522 46.05 -0.50 -0.09
N TYR A 523 46.25 -1.81 -0.30
CA TYR A 523 45.49 -2.59 -1.29
C TYR A 523 44.09 -2.87 -0.75
N VAL A 524 43.07 -2.71 -1.59
CA VAL A 524 41.69 -3.08 -1.26
C VAL A 524 41.23 -4.11 -2.28
N GLU A 525 40.80 -5.27 -1.81
CA GLU A 525 40.06 -6.24 -2.64
C GLU A 525 38.63 -5.73 -2.79
N VAL A 526 38.19 -5.55 -4.03
CA VAL A 526 36.80 -5.23 -4.33
C VAL A 526 36.21 -6.44 -5.03
N THR A 527 35.17 -7.01 -4.42
CA THR A 527 34.39 -8.10 -5.00
C THR A 527 33.11 -7.52 -5.57
N LEU A 528 32.86 -7.80 -6.85
CA LEU A 528 31.61 -7.46 -7.52
C LEU A 528 30.88 -8.75 -7.88
N GLU A 529 29.59 -8.79 -7.60
CA GLU A 529 28.68 -9.87 -7.99
C GLU A 529 27.87 -9.40 -9.19
N VAL A 530 27.91 -10.17 -10.29
CA VAL A 530 27.17 -9.85 -11.52
C VAL A 530 26.25 -11.03 -11.82
N ASP A 531 24.98 -10.70 -12.09
CA ASP A 531 24.00 -11.66 -12.58
C ASP A 531 24.36 -12.10 -14.00
N GLY A 532 24.68 -13.39 -14.17
CA GLY A 532 25.14 -13.97 -15.42
C GLY A 532 24.06 -14.18 -16.47
N GLU A 533 22.78 -14.09 -16.12
CA GLU A 533 21.64 -14.29 -17.04
C GLU A 533 21.19 -12.96 -17.69
N SER A 534 21.57 -11.82 -17.10
CA SER A 534 21.23 -10.50 -17.65
C SER A 534 22.22 -10.13 -18.75
N GLU A 535 21.76 -10.19 -20.01
CA GLU A 535 22.51 -9.67 -21.18
C GLU A 535 22.97 -8.22 -20.94
N THR A 536 22.18 -7.41 -20.22
CA THR A 536 22.53 -6.03 -19.85
C THR A 536 23.61 -5.97 -18.76
N ALA A 537 23.59 -6.87 -17.77
CA ALA A 537 24.63 -6.93 -16.73
C ALA A 537 25.94 -7.52 -17.27
N GLN A 538 25.86 -8.49 -18.20
CA GLN A 538 26.99 -8.95 -19.00
C GLN A 538 27.54 -7.84 -19.88
N ASP A 539 26.70 -7.10 -20.62
CA ASP A 539 27.13 -5.94 -21.41
C ASP A 539 27.77 -4.85 -20.51
N PHE A 540 27.20 -4.59 -19.33
CA PHE A 540 27.76 -3.64 -18.36
C PHE A 540 29.10 -4.13 -17.81
N TYR A 541 29.25 -5.41 -17.50
CA TYR A 541 30.51 -6.04 -17.09
C TYR A 541 31.58 -5.98 -18.21
N GLU A 542 31.21 -6.28 -19.44
CA GLU A 542 32.11 -6.28 -20.60
C GLU A 542 32.52 -4.86 -21.05
N GLN A 543 31.70 -3.83 -20.76
CA GLN A 543 31.92 -2.45 -21.20
C GLN A 543 32.48 -1.51 -20.10
N SER A 544 32.34 -1.83 -18.81
CA SER A 544 32.59 -0.86 -17.72
C SER A 544 33.95 -0.98 -17.03
N LEU A 545 34.83 -1.90 -17.45
CA LEU A 545 36.14 -2.09 -16.80
C LEU A 545 37.32 -1.85 -17.76
N PHE A 546 37.79 -0.61 -17.81
CA PHE A 546 39.09 -0.28 -18.39
C PHE A 546 39.84 0.77 -17.55
N ILE A 547 41.07 0.40 -17.14
CA ILE A 547 42.10 1.26 -16.52
C ILE A 547 43.40 1.13 -17.33
N ASP A 548 44.15 2.23 -17.45
CA ASP A 548 45.20 2.53 -18.45
C ASP A 548 44.67 2.78 -19.89
N ASN A 549 43.67 3.70 -19.93
CA ASN A 549 42.97 4.34 -21.07
C ASN A 549 41.81 3.54 -21.71
N GLY A 550 40.62 3.30 -21.15
CA GLY A 550 39.74 3.91 -20.12
C GLY A 550 38.32 3.30 -20.34
N LEU A 551 37.26 3.39 -19.51
CA LEU A 551 36.87 4.35 -18.48
C LEU A 551 35.74 3.78 -17.55
N TYR A 552 35.93 3.76 -16.22
CA TYR A 552 35.01 4.39 -15.24
C TYR A 552 35.71 4.61 -13.89
N ASN A 553 35.49 5.81 -13.34
CA ASN A 553 36.26 6.48 -12.30
C ASN A 553 35.34 6.83 -11.12
N PRO A 554 35.35 6.06 -10.02
CA PRO A 554 34.60 6.40 -8.80
C PRO A 554 35.23 7.54 -7.95
N ALA A 555 36.28 8.25 -8.42
CA ALA A 555 36.96 9.28 -7.64
C ALA A 555 36.31 10.68 -7.66
N ASN A 556 35.01 10.79 -7.94
CA ASN A 556 34.29 12.07 -7.94
C ASN A 556 33.15 12.21 -6.91
N ILE A 557 33.10 11.39 -5.85
CA ILE A 557 32.27 11.64 -4.65
C ILE A 557 33.04 11.11 -3.43
N ILE A 558 33.63 11.95 -2.56
CA ILE A 558 33.06 12.62 -1.36
C ILE A 558 32.11 11.71 -0.57
N ALA A 559 32.67 10.78 0.20
CA ALA A 559 31.91 10.03 1.19
C ALA A 559 31.44 10.96 2.33
N ASN A 560 30.13 10.98 2.53
CA ASN A 560 29.48 11.50 3.73
C ASN A 560 29.45 10.34 4.75
N ILE A 561 30.26 10.41 5.79
CA ILE A 561 30.18 9.49 6.92
C ILE A 561 30.21 10.33 8.19
N ALA A 562 29.04 10.51 8.78
CA ALA A 562 28.91 10.63 10.22
C ALA A 562 27.66 9.85 10.63
N SER A 563 27.88 8.68 11.24
CA SER A 563 26.92 8.07 12.15
C SER A 563 26.85 8.91 13.43
N SER A 564 25.66 8.99 14.01
CA SER A 564 25.41 9.63 15.29
C SER A 564 26.39 9.12 16.37
N ASN A 565 27.02 10.05 17.10
CA ASN A 565 27.67 9.90 18.42
C ASN A 565 29.22 9.92 18.53
N SER A 566 29.98 10.65 17.71
CA SER A 566 31.42 10.90 18.01
C SER A 566 31.80 12.39 18.00
N GLU A 567 32.45 12.87 19.07
CA GLU A 567 32.99 14.23 19.25
C GLU A 567 34.22 14.56 18.37
N ASP A 568 34.42 13.88 17.24
CA ASP A 568 35.59 14.06 16.37
C ASP A 568 35.20 14.67 15.01
N VAL A 569 35.59 15.92 14.76
CA VAL A 569 35.54 16.53 13.41
C VAL A 569 36.81 16.15 12.66
N VAL A 570 36.72 15.27 11.66
CA VAL A 570 37.84 14.92 10.78
C VAL A 570 37.81 15.80 9.53
N THR A 571 38.86 16.59 9.28
CA THR A 571 39.06 17.34 8.03
C THR A 571 40.06 16.62 7.12
N GLN A 572 39.73 16.47 5.84
CA GLN A 572 40.62 15.88 4.83
C GLN A 572 41.48 16.96 4.16
N LEU A 573 42.79 16.69 4.01
CA LEU A 573 43.74 17.55 3.29
C LEU A 573 44.23 16.85 2.02
N ARG A 574 44.13 17.54 0.87
CA ARG A 574 44.71 17.09 -0.40
C ARG A 574 46.23 17.25 -0.35
N VAL A 575 46.98 16.18 -0.58
CA VAL A 575 48.46 16.22 -0.60
C VAL A 575 48.95 16.53 -2.02
N PRO A 576 49.92 17.45 -2.22
CA PRO A 576 50.51 17.71 -3.53
C PRO A 576 51.21 16.48 -4.13
N SER A 577 51.21 16.36 -5.46
CA SER A 577 51.70 15.19 -6.22
C SER A 577 53.19 14.84 -6.04
N GLY A 578 53.97 15.63 -5.30
CA GLY A 578 55.38 15.38 -4.99
C GLY A 578 55.65 14.62 -3.67
N TRP A 579 54.61 14.23 -2.91
CA TRP A 579 54.73 13.48 -1.65
C TRP A 579 54.59 11.97 -1.90
N THR A 580 55.56 11.36 -2.56
CA THR A 580 55.47 9.96 -3.01
C THR A 580 56.30 8.95 -2.20
N GLU A 581 57.03 9.37 -1.15
CA GLU A 581 57.81 8.45 -0.30
C GLU A 581 57.50 8.63 1.20
N ALA A 582 57.55 7.52 1.94
CA ALA A 582 57.36 7.48 3.39
C ALA A 582 58.42 8.35 4.10
N GLY A 583 57.98 9.28 4.94
CA GLY A 583 58.87 10.21 5.63
C GLY A 583 58.13 11.22 6.50
N THR A 584 58.87 11.94 7.35
CA THR A 584 58.33 13.02 8.20
C THR A 584 58.72 14.38 7.63
N GLN A 585 57.74 15.23 7.34
CA GLN A 585 57.97 16.61 6.89
C GLN A 585 57.30 17.63 7.81
N GLY A 586 57.87 18.83 7.88
CA GLY A 586 57.27 19.95 8.62
C GLY A 586 56.24 20.66 7.75
N ALA A 587 55.04 20.86 8.27
CA ALA A 587 53.98 21.64 7.66
C ALA A 587 53.59 22.80 8.58
N THR A 588 53.21 23.94 8.00
CA THR A 588 52.83 25.13 8.77
C THR A 588 51.32 25.34 8.70
N PHE A 589 50.68 25.43 9.86
CA PHE A 589 49.24 25.71 9.99
C PHE A 589 49.00 27.06 10.65
N VAL A 590 47.87 27.68 10.32
CA VAL A 590 47.34 28.89 10.96
C VAL A 590 45.91 28.62 11.36
N PHE A 591 45.61 28.77 12.63
CA PHE A 591 44.27 28.56 13.19
C PHE A 591 43.59 29.91 13.38
N TRP A 592 42.27 30.02 13.19
CA TRP A 592 41.51 31.22 13.51
C TRP A 592 40.29 30.87 14.34
N ALA A 593 39.87 31.81 15.19
CA ALA A 593 38.66 31.67 15.99
C ALA A 593 37.57 32.59 15.42
N GLU A 594 36.40 32.02 15.11
CA GLU A 594 35.21 32.77 14.73
C GLU A 594 34.38 33.12 15.97
N ALA A 595 33.56 34.17 15.89
CA ALA A 595 32.78 34.69 17.02
C ALA A 595 31.45 33.94 17.19
#